data_AF-A0A090MT49-F1
#
_entry.id   AF-A0A090MT49-F1
#
_cell.length_a   1.000
_cell.length_b   1.000
_cell.length_c   1.000
_cell.angle_alpha   90.00
_cell.angle_beta   90.00
_cell.angle_gamma   90.00
#
_symmetry.space_group_name_H-M   'P 1'
#
loop_
_entity.id
_entity.type
_entity.pdbx_description
1 polymer ?
#
loop_
_entity_poly.entity_id
_entity_poly.type
_entity_poly.pdbx_seq_one_letter_code
_entity_poly.pdbx_strand_id
1 'polypeptide(L)'
;MVARALLDELTFGAVSRRERPVASHIPYTRHVDDHILKTRDGLLLTVLKLDGYSFEASDMSEVNARLLGRNDIVRTLANSRFALAAHIVRREVQPRIASTFDNALCRGIDERYDASLSKRRMFVNDIYLTIVRRPLQGQAGTFDVLMTKALGRKDEAGESVAIQTALNELRDAATAVRENLAAYGARQLGVVRRDGIWFSEPLEFLVQIVNGGLPRPMHLPRMDLADALSTKRLFFGRNAIEIRGASRDDTRFGAMISIREYPAQSGPGSFDNLLRVPHEFIATQTFAIVDRPVAAKQIDRVSRQVDMSDEAGSIVAEHLDEARDELMASEAIYGEHHMTVMCLGRDLAEVGAAVTAAGDALTDRSVIWVREDLNCEPAFWSQLPGNFAYIARKAVISSENFAGFASLHNYPSGRPDGNHWGPAISVFETTSQTAYYYNHHVS
;
A
#
# COMPACT_ATOMS: atom_id res chain seq x y z
N MET A 1 -5.05 -31.77 5.03
CA MET A 1 -4.10 -31.61 6.16
C MET A 1 -3.58 -33.00 6.51
N VAL A 2 -2.29 -33.30 6.30
CA VAL A 2 -1.71 -34.59 6.72
C VAL A 2 -1.78 -34.66 8.25
N ALA A 3 -2.23 -35.78 8.81
CA ALA A 3 -2.37 -35.93 10.25
C ALA A 3 -1.03 -35.66 10.93
N ARG A 4 -1.03 -34.87 12.01
CA ARG A 4 0.18 -34.38 12.69
C ARG A 4 1.14 -35.52 13.07
N ALA A 5 0.62 -36.71 13.33
CA ALA A 5 1.38 -37.94 13.61
C ALA A 5 2.24 -38.43 12.43
N LEU A 6 1.72 -38.37 11.19
CA LEU A 6 2.44 -38.80 9.98
C LEU A 6 3.62 -37.89 9.64
N LEU A 7 3.61 -36.63 10.09
CA LEU A 7 4.75 -35.73 9.91
C LEU A 7 5.99 -36.22 10.65
N ASP A 8 5.87 -36.89 11.81
CA ASP A 8 7.04 -37.38 12.56
C ASP A 8 7.73 -38.58 11.90
N GLU A 9 7.01 -39.31 11.06
CA GLU A 9 7.54 -40.45 10.30
C GLU A 9 8.31 -40.01 9.05
N LEU A 10 8.19 -38.74 8.65
CA LEU A 10 8.91 -38.20 7.50
C LEU A 10 10.34 -37.81 7.89
N THR A 11 11.30 -38.05 6.98
CA THR A 11 12.74 -37.78 7.17
C THR A 11 13.04 -36.34 7.61
N PHE A 12 12.22 -35.37 7.19
CA PHE A 12 12.32 -33.95 7.57
C PHE A 12 11.15 -33.45 8.42
N GLY A 13 10.43 -34.36 9.07
CA GLY A 13 9.25 -34.10 9.89
C GLY A 13 9.43 -33.06 10.99
N ALA A 14 10.50 -33.22 11.77
CA ALA A 14 10.84 -32.32 12.86
C ALA A 14 11.18 -30.89 12.38
N VAL A 15 11.77 -30.75 11.18
CA VAL A 15 12.07 -29.45 10.56
C VAL A 15 10.79 -28.81 10.04
N SER A 16 9.97 -29.58 9.31
CA SER A 16 8.68 -29.13 8.80
C SER A 16 7.74 -28.66 9.92
N ARG A 17 7.77 -29.31 11.09
CA ARG A 17 7.00 -28.89 12.27
C ARG A 17 7.38 -27.52 12.83
N ARG A 18 8.63 -27.10 12.65
CA ARG A 18 9.13 -25.79 13.10
C ARG A 18 8.81 -24.68 12.10
N GLU A 19 8.50 -25.04 10.86
CA GLU A 19 8.16 -24.10 9.82
C GLU A 19 6.73 -23.59 10.02
N ARG A 20 6.57 -22.26 10.07
CA ARG A 20 5.25 -21.63 10.04
C ARG A 20 4.85 -21.41 8.58
N PRO A 21 3.66 -21.87 8.15
CA PRO A 21 3.19 -21.58 6.80
C PRO A 21 3.04 -20.08 6.57
N VAL A 22 3.40 -19.61 5.37
CA VAL A 22 3.18 -18.22 4.89
C VAL A 22 1.74 -17.77 5.14
N ALA A 23 0.77 -18.64 4.85
CA ALA A 23 -0.66 -18.38 5.06
C ALA A 23 -1.00 -18.03 6.52
N SER A 24 -0.22 -18.44 7.52
CA SER A 24 -0.47 -18.06 8.91
C SER A 24 -0.28 -16.56 9.19
N HIS A 25 0.51 -15.87 8.37
CA HIS A 25 0.79 -14.42 8.49
C HIS A 25 -0.11 -13.55 7.60
N ILE A 26 -0.84 -14.15 6.64
CA ILE A 26 -1.76 -13.45 5.75
C ILE A 26 -3.14 -13.36 6.43
N PRO A 27 -3.71 -12.15 6.60
CA PRO A 27 -4.90 -11.98 7.42
C PRO A 27 -6.21 -12.27 6.69
N TYR A 28 -6.21 -12.38 5.36
CA TYR A 28 -7.44 -12.47 4.55
C TYR A 28 -8.04 -13.87 4.55
N THR A 29 -9.37 -13.94 4.67
CA THR A 29 -10.10 -15.22 4.75
C THR A 29 -10.96 -15.47 3.52
N ARG A 30 -11.82 -14.51 3.17
CA ARG A 30 -12.78 -14.62 2.06
C ARG A 30 -13.25 -13.25 1.57
N HIS A 31 -13.82 -13.26 0.37
CA HIS A 31 -14.73 -12.20 -0.08
C HIS A 31 -16.04 -12.27 0.72
N VAL A 32 -16.51 -11.11 1.19
CA VAL A 32 -17.87 -10.97 1.75
C VAL A 32 -18.85 -10.58 0.65
N ASP A 33 -18.37 -9.77 -0.30
CA ASP A 33 -19.02 -9.47 -1.57
C ASP A 33 -17.95 -9.27 -2.66
N ASP A 34 -18.36 -8.79 -3.82
CA ASP A 34 -17.48 -8.61 -4.97
C ASP A 34 -16.35 -7.58 -4.73
N HIS A 35 -16.46 -6.69 -3.75
CA HIS A 35 -15.52 -5.58 -3.51
C HIS A 35 -14.87 -5.58 -2.12
N ILE A 36 -15.40 -6.37 -1.18
CA ILE A 36 -15.01 -6.35 0.24
C ILE A 36 -14.42 -7.69 0.66
N LEU A 37 -13.23 -7.63 1.26
CA LEU A 37 -12.55 -8.76 1.89
C LEU A 37 -12.72 -8.72 3.40
N LYS A 38 -12.77 -9.90 4.02
CA LYS A 38 -12.77 -10.06 5.48
C LYS A 38 -11.46 -10.66 5.98
N THR A 39 -10.92 -10.10 7.06
CA THR A 39 -9.75 -10.64 7.76
C THR A 39 -10.13 -11.64 8.85
N ARG A 40 -9.17 -12.43 9.32
CA ARG A 40 -9.30 -13.36 10.46
C ARG A 40 -9.73 -12.65 11.73
N ASP A 41 -9.23 -11.42 11.94
CA ASP A 41 -9.58 -10.57 13.08
C ASP A 41 -10.93 -9.85 12.91
N GLY A 42 -11.68 -10.18 11.85
CA GLY A 42 -13.01 -9.63 11.59
C GLY A 42 -13.02 -8.22 10.99
N LEU A 43 -11.87 -7.71 10.56
CA LEU A 43 -11.78 -6.43 9.84
C LEU A 43 -12.36 -6.61 8.44
N LEU A 44 -12.94 -5.54 7.90
CA LEU A 44 -13.42 -5.48 6.53
C LEU A 44 -12.56 -4.49 5.76
N LEU A 45 -12.25 -4.78 4.51
CA LEU A 45 -11.47 -3.87 3.68
C LEU A 45 -11.92 -3.87 2.23
N THR A 46 -11.72 -2.73 1.58
CA THR A 46 -11.91 -2.58 0.14
C THR A 46 -10.74 -1.81 -0.44
N VAL A 47 -10.40 -2.09 -1.69
CA VAL A 47 -9.19 -1.58 -2.35
C VAL A 47 -9.62 -0.71 -3.54
N LEU A 48 -9.07 0.50 -3.60
CA LEU A 48 -9.17 1.40 -4.75
C LEU A 48 -7.84 1.37 -5.50
N LYS A 49 -7.88 1.24 -6.82
CA LYS A 49 -6.74 1.51 -7.70
C LYS A 49 -6.84 2.96 -8.20
N LEU A 50 -5.71 3.64 -8.26
CA LEU A 50 -5.58 5.03 -8.68
C LEU A 50 -4.61 5.10 -9.87
N ASP A 51 -4.95 5.91 -10.87
CA ASP A 51 -4.02 6.27 -11.94
C ASP A 51 -2.97 7.28 -11.41
N GLY A 52 -3.37 8.08 -10.41
CA GLY A 52 -2.56 9.09 -9.75
C GLY A 52 -2.58 10.43 -10.49
N TYR A 53 -1.97 11.45 -9.87
CA TYR A 53 -1.99 12.80 -10.40
C TYR A 53 -0.61 13.26 -10.89
N SER A 54 -0.57 13.84 -12.09
CA SER A 54 0.65 14.41 -12.68
C SER A 54 0.91 15.80 -12.12
N PHE A 55 1.82 15.89 -11.16
CA PHE A 55 2.12 17.11 -10.43
C PHE A 55 3.09 18.07 -11.14
N GLU A 56 3.90 17.59 -12.10
CA GLU A 56 5.02 18.36 -12.68
C GLU A 56 4.59 19.63 -13.43
N ALA A 57 3.34 19.70 -13.89
CA ALA A 57 2.79 20.85 -14.62
C ALA A 57 1.74 21.65 -13.82
N SER A 58 1.56 21.34 -12.54
CA SER A 58 0.55 22.01 -11.69
C SER A 58 1.15 23.20 -10.93
N ASP A 59 0.34 24.24 -10.74
CA ASP A 59 0.73 25.37 -9.90
C ASP A 59 0.77 24.97 -8.42
N MET A 60 1.62 25.62 -7.64
CA MET A 60 1.77 25.33 -6.20
C MET A 60 0.47 25.51 -5.41
N SER A 61 -0.38 26.45 -5.80
CA SER A 61 -1.71 26.65 -5.20
C SER A 61 -2.61 25.44 -5.42
N GLU A 62 -2.58 24.83 -6.60
CA GLU A 62 -3.34 23.62 -6.91
C GLU A 62 -2.80 22.42 -6.14
N VAL A 63 -1.48 22.27 -6.08
CA VAL A 63 -0.83 21.20 -5.31
C VAL A 63 -1.22 21.26 -3.82
N ASN A 64 -1.22 22.47 -3.24
CA ASN A 64 -1.65 22.69 -1.86
C ASN A 64 -3.16 22.44 -1.66
N ALA A 65 -4.01 22.94 -2.56
CA ALA A 65 -5.45 22.69 -2.50
C ALA A 65 -5.77 21.19 -2.55
N ARG A 66 -5.02 20.42 -3.34
CA ARG A 66 -5.14 18.96 -3.42
C ARG A 66 -4.67 18.27 -2.14
N LEU A 67 -3.63 18.78 -1.48
CA LEU A 67 -3.23 18.30 -0.15
C LEU A 67 -4.35 18.48 0.86
N LEU A 68 -4.96 19.67 0.90
CA LEU A 68 -6.11 19.93 1.77
C LEU A 68 -7.29 19.00 1.46
N GLY A 69 -7.60 18.79 0.18
CA GLY A 69 -8.64 17.82 -0.22
C GLY A 69 -8.35 16.39 0.24
N ARG A 70 -7.08 15.95 0.22
CA ARG A 70 -6.68 14.65 0.79
C ARG A 70 -6.81 14.62 2.31
N ASN A 71 -6.45 15.70 3.00
CA ASN A 71 -6.68 15.81 4.44
C ASN A 71 -8.17 15.69 4.78
N ASP A 72 -9.04 16.38 4.02
CA ASP A 72 -10.49 16.35 4.21
C ASP A 72 -11.09 14.96 3.99
N ILE A 73 -10.54 14.15 3.07
CA ILE A 73 -10.93 12.74 2.92
C ILE A 73 -10.69 11.96 4.22
N VAL A 74 -9.51 12.10 4.82
CA VAL A 74 -9.17 11.44 6.08
C VAL A 74 -10.08 11.95 7.21
N ARG A 75 -10.35 13.25 7.23
CA ARG A 75 -11.25 13.89 8.20
C ARG A 75 -12.69 13.40 8.08
N THR A 76 -13.17 13.15 6.86
CA THR A 76 -14.52 12.65 6.59
C THR A 76 -14.76 11.24 7.16
N LEU A 77 -13.73 10.40 7.24
CA LEU A 77 -13.82 9.09 7.91
C LEU A 77 -14.07 9.22 9.41
N ALA A 78 -13.67 10.36 10.01
CA ALA A 78 -14.05 10.93 11.30
C ALA A 78 -13.81 10.10 12.58
N ASN A 79 -13.47 8.82 12.50
CA ASN A 79 -13.39 7.96 13.69
C ASN A 79 -12.35 6.84 13.58
N SER A 80 -11.97 6.29 14.75
CA SER A 80 -10.98 5.22 14.86
C SER A 80 -11.39 3.88 14.26
N ARG A 81 -12.66 3.74 13.83
CA ARG A 81 -13.10 2.54 13.11
C ARG A 81 -12.49 2.47 11.72
N PHE A 82 -11.91 3.53 11.18
CA PHE A 82 -11.24 3.48 9.89
C PHE A 82 -9.72 3.53 10.00
N ALA A 83 -9.08 2.90 9.03
CA ALA A 83 -7.67 3.04 8.74
C ALA A 83 -7.49 3.03 7.22
N LEU A 84 -6.46 3.72 6.75
CA LEU A 84 -6.09 3.79 5.35
C LEU A 84 -4.74 3.09 5.16
N ALA A 85 -4.57 2.39 4.05
CA ALA A 85 -3.28 1.88 3.62
C ALA A 85 -3.03 2.27 2.17
N ALA A 86 -2.00 3.08 1.92
CA ALA A 86 -1.59 3.49 0.59
C ALA A 86 -0.37 2.66 0.15
N HIS A 87 -0.43 2.16 -1.08
CA HIS A 87 0.62 1.35 -1.67
C HIS A 87 1.05 1.94 -2.99
N ILE A 88 2.36 1.97 -3.22
CA ILE A 88 2.96 2.25 -4.52
C ILE A 88 3.74 1.00 -4.90
N VAL A 89 3.31 0.32 -5.96
CA VAL A 89 4.00 -0.82 -6.54
C VAL A 89 4.74 -0.34 -7.78
N ARG A 90 6.04 -0.12 -7.66
CA ARG A 90 6.91 0.23 -8.78
C ARG A 90 7.53 -1.03 -9.36
N ARG A 91 7.28 -1.25 -10.64
CA ARG A 91 7.65 -2.47 -11.36
C ARG A 91 8.33 -2.16 -12.68
N GLU A 92 9.31 -2.96 -13.04
CA GLU A 92 10.01 -2.86 -14.31
C GLU A 92 9.07 -3.37 -15.41
N VAL A 93 9.00 -2.64 -16.52
CA VAL A 93 8.23 -3.03 -17.70
C VAL A 93 9.15 -3.12 -18.89
N GLN A 94 8.91 -4.11 -19.75
CA GLN A 94 9.44 -4.10 -21.10
C GLN A 94 8.47 -3.29 -21.95
N PRO A 95 8.88 -2.10 -22.42
CA PRO A 95 8.03 -1.23 -23.22
C PRO A 95 8.02 -1.78 -24.63
N ARG A 96 6.97 -2.52 -24.97
CA ARG A 96 6.77 -3.05 -26.32
C ARG A 96 5.35 -2.79 -26.77
N ILE A 97 5.20 -2.30 -27.98
CA ILE A 97 3.93 -2.23 -28.69
C ILE A 97 4.02 -3.23 -29.84
N ALA A 98 3.01 -4.09 -29.97
CA ALA A 98 2.91 -4.95 -31.13
C ALA A 98 2.59 -4.08 -32.36
N SER A 99 3.54 -3.98 -33.29
CA SER A 99 3.42 -3.15 -34.49
C SER A 99 3.49 -4.02 -35.75
N THR A 100 2.76 -3.60 -36.79
CA THR A 100 2.83 -4.22 -38.12
C THR A 100 2.90 -3.11 -39.16
N PHE A 101 3.86 -3.21 -40.08
CA PHE A 101 4.07 -2.23 -41.14
C PHE A 101 4.16 -2.93 -42.50
N ASP A 102 3.58 -2.34 -43.53
CA ASP A 102 3.69 -2.85 -44.90
C ASP A 102 5.01 -2.42 -45.56
N ASN A 103 5.52 -1.23 -45.21
CA ASN A 103 6.73 -0.65 -45.76
C ASN A 103 8.00 -1.14 -45.04
N ALA A 104 8.98 -1.63 -45.80
CA ALA A 104 10.27 -2.09 -45.29
C ALA A 104 11.07 -1.01 -44.54
N LEU A 105 10.99 0.27 -44.96
CA LEU A 105 11.64 1.37 -44.26
C LEU A 105 11.05 1.57 -42.85
N CYS A 106 9.73 1.61 -42.74
CA CYS A 106 9.03 1.78 -41.47
C CYS A 106 9.31 0.61 -40.52
N ARG A 107 9.29 -0.63 -41.05
CA ARG A 107 9.68 -1.82 -40.29
C ARG A 107 11.10 -1.71 -39.74
N GLY A 108 12.05 -1.28 -40.57
CA GLY A 108 13.44 -1.10 -40.12
C GLY A 108 13.64 0.03 -39.10
N ILE A 109 12.80 1.08 -39.13
CA ILE A 109 12.79 2.13 -38.11
C ILE A 109 12.24 1.59 -36.78
N ASP A 110 11.11 0.90 -36.83
CA ASP A 110 10.47 0.28 -35.66
C ASP A 110 11.38 -0.73 -34.97
N GLU A 111 11.99 -1.64 -35.73
CA GLU A 111 12.93 -2.64 -35.20
C GLU A 111 14.14 -1.98 -34.50
N ARG A 112 14.69 -0.89 -35.06
CA ARG A 112 15.79 -0.14 -34.45
C ARG A 112 15.35 0.63 -33.21
N TYR A 113 14.13 1.15 -33.22
CA TYR A 113 13.56 1.88 -32.09
C TYR A 113 13.26 0.92 -30.92
N ASP A 114 12.60 -0.20 -31.19
CA ASP A 114 12.33 -1.27 -30.21
C ASP A 114 13.65 -1.80 -29.61
N ALA A 115 14.67 -2.06 -30.44
CA ALA A 115 16.00 -2.47 -29.96
C ALA A 115 16.74 -1.40 -29.14
N SER A 116 16.39 -0.12 -29.29
CA SER A 116 16.90 0.97 -28.45
C SER A 116 16.17 1.04 -27.12
N LEU A 117 14.83 0.94 -27.15
CA LEU A 117 13.98 0.95 -25.96
C LEU A 117 14.21 -0.27 -25.08
N SER A 118 14.42 -1.45 -25.66
CA SER A 118 14.64 -2.71 -24.92
C SER A 118 15.91 -2.72 -24.07
N LYS A 119 16.86 -1.80 -24.35
CA LYS A 119 18.07 -1.62 -23.54
C LYS A 119 17.85 -0.70 -22.33
N ARG A 120 16.74 0.07 -22.32
CA ARG A 120 16.41 0.98 -21.23
C ARG A 120 15.53 0.28 -20.23
N ARG A 121 15.81 0.50 -18.94
CA ARG A 121 14.96 0.03 -17.85
C ARG A 121 13.88 1.07 -17.63
N MET A 122 12.65 0.72 -18.00
CA MET A 122 11.50 1.57 -17.75
C MET A 122 10.62 0.96 -16.65
N PHE A 123 9.95 1.84 -15.93
CA PHE A 123 9.11 1.47 -14.81
C PHE A 123 7.69 1.99 -14.97
N VAL A 124 6.76 1.40 -14.24
CA VAL A 124 5.43 1.95 -14.00
C VAL A 124 5.13 1.90 -12.51
N ASN A 125 4.34 2.85 -12.02
CA ASN A 125 3.88 2.86 -10.64
C ASN A 125 2.37 2.61 -10.63
N ASP A 126 1.95 1.51 -10.01
CA ASP A 126 0.56 1.26 -9.70
C ASP A 126 0.28 1.72 -8.26
N ILE A 127 -0.71 2.61 -8.09
CA ILE A 127 -1.08 3.17 -6.79
C ILE A 127 -2.37 2.52 -6.30
N TYR A 128 -2.38 2.07 -5.05
CA TYR A 128 -3.55 1.49 -4.40
C TYR A 128 -3.83 2.20 -3.09
N LEU A 129 -5.10 2.41 -2.79
CA LEU A 129 -5.59 2.90 -1.51
C LEU A 129 -6.59 1.90 -0.94
N THR A 130 -6.25 1.29 0.18
CA THR A 130 -7.13 0.36 0.90
C THR A 130 -7.78 1.07 2.07
N ILE A 131 -9.11 0.97 2.17
CA ILE A 131 -9.89 1.43 3.31
C ILE A 131 -10.18 0.22 4.18
N VAL A 132 -9.79 0.27 5.45
CA VAL A 132 -9.98 -0.82 6.42
C VAL A 132 -10.95 -0.36 7.51
N ARG A 133 -12.07 -1.06 7.63
CA ARG A 133 -13.02 -0.92 8.72
C ARG A 133 -12.66 -1.88 9.87
N ARG A 134 -12.36 -1.31 11.03
CA ARG A 134 -11.92 -1.93 12.28
C ARG A 134 -12.94 -1.70 13.40
N PRO A 135 -13.04 -2.56 14.41
CA PRO A 135 -13.80 -2.25 15.62
C PRO A 135 -13.36 -0.91 16.24
N LEU A 136 -14.27 -0.24 16.97
CA LEU A 136 -13.90 0.94 17.76
C LEU A 136 -12.71 0.61 18.65
N GLN A 137 -11.75 1.52 18.73
CA GLN A 137 -10.62 1.39 19.63
C GLN A 137 -10.94 2.06 20.97
N GLY A 138 -10.09 1.84 21.98
CA GLY A 138 -10.19 2.52 23.28
C GLY A 138 -11.42 2.13 24.14
N GLN A 139 -11.79 3.03 25.07
CA GLN A 139 -12.88 2.79 26.04
C GLN A 139 -14.25 2.64 25.36
N ALA A 140 -14.46 3.31 24.22
CA ALA A 140 -15.67 3.17 23.42
C ALA A 140 -15.79 1.77 22.79
N GLY A 141 -14.66 1.18 22.36
CA GLY A 141 -14.61 -0.19 21.84
C GLY A 141 -14.97 -1.25 22.88
N THR A 142 -14.47 -1.13 24.11
CA THR A 142 -14.79 -2.07 25.19
C THR A 142 -16.29 -2.08 25.52
N PHE A 143 -16.93 -0.91 25.49
CA PHE A 143 -18.37 -0.78 25.72
C PHE A 143 -19.18 -1.36 24.56
N ASP A 144 -18.78 -1.09 23.31
CA ASP A 144 -19.42 -1.61 22.10
C ASP A 144 -19.38 -3.15 22.05
N VAL A 145 -18.23 -3.76 22.38
CA VAL A 145 -18.07 -5.22 22.46
C VAL A 145 -18.92 -5.82 23.57
N LEU A 146 -18.98 -5.19 24.75
CA LEU A 146 -19.79 -5.66 25.88
C LEU A 146 -21.28 -5.62 25.54
N MET A 147 -21.75 -4.52 24.96
CA MET A 147 -23.14 -4.36 24.52
C MET A 147 -23.52 -5.34 23.42
N THR A 148 -22.66 -5.52 22.41
CA THR A 148 -22.91 -6.46 21.30
C THR A 148 -22.99 -7.90 21.79
N LYS A 149 -22.14 -8.28 22.77
CA LYS A 149 -22.13 -9.61 23.37
C LYS A 149 -23.34 -9.86 24.29
N ALA A 150 -23.87 -8.81 24.94
CA ALA A 150 -25.03 -8.89 25.82
C ALA A 150 -26.37 -8.86 25.05
N LEU A 151 -26.47 -8.10 23.96
CA LEU A 151 -27.72 -7.88 23.22
C LEU A 151 -27.91 -8.75 21.98
N GLY A 152 -26.87 -9.43 21.47
CA GLY A 152 -26.93 -10.48 20.43
C GLY A 152 -28.15 -10.49 19.51
N ARG A 153 -28.50 -9.34 18.92
CA ARG A 153 -29.66 -9.20 18.04
C ARG A 153 -29.25 -9.73 16.67
N LYS A 154 -29.83 -10.86 16.29
CA LYS A 154 -29.81 -11.39 14.93
C LYS A 154 -31.04 -10.83 14.21
N ASP A 155 -30.87 -10.37 12.97
CA ASP A 155 -32.02 -10.02 12.14
C ASP A 155 -32.85 -11.28 11.80
N GLU A 156 -34.04 -11.10 11.23
CA GLU A 156 -34.93 -12.20 10.79
C GLU A 156 -34.24 -13.20 9.84
N ALA A 157 -33.17 -12.79 9.17
CA ALA A 157 -32.32 -13.62 8.30
C ALA A 157 -31.18 -14.37 9.03
N GLY A 158 -31.04 -14.22 10.35
CA GLY A 158 -30.01 -14.90 11.14
C GLY A 158 -28.60 -14.30 11.06
N GLU A 159 -28.41 -13.22 10.29
CA GLU A 159 -27.16 -12.46 10.22
C GLU A 159 -27.01 -11.47 11.39
N SER A 160 -25.77 -11.20 11.77
CA SER A 160 -25.47 -10.24 12.84
C SER A 160 -25.63 -8.81 12.30
N VAL A 161 -26.60 -8.06 12.85
CA VAL A 161 -26.86 -6.64 12.52
C VAL A 161 -25.58 -5.82 12.48
N ALA A 162 -24.66 -6.06 13.43
CA ALA A 162 -23.39 -5.35 13.54
C ALA A 162 -22.47 -5.54 12.30
N ILE A 163 -22.50 -6.73 11.67
CA ILE A 163 -21.72 -6.99 10.45
C ILE A 163 -22.33 -6.19 9.28
N GLN A 164 -23.65 -6.18 9.16
CA GLN A 164 -24.33 -5.45 8.09
C GLN A 164 -24.10 -3.94 8.22
N THR A 165 -24.16 -3.40 9.43
CA THR A 165 -23.81 -2.00 9.69
C THR A 165 -22.37 -1.70 9.29
N ALA A 166 -21.41 -2.55 9.68
CA ALA A 166 -20.00 -2.35 9.33
C ALA A 166 -19.75 -2.44 7.81
N LEU A 167 -20.49 -3.30 7.09
CA LEU A 167 -20.44 -3.37 5.62
C LEU A 167 -20.99 -2.10 4.98
N ASN A 168 -22.14 -1.60 5.45
CA ASN A 168 -22.74 -0.38 4.92
C ASN A 168 -21.84 0.84 5.17
N GLU A 169 -21.32 0.99 6.38
CA GLU A 169 -20.36 2.07 6.71
C GLU A 169 -19.11 2.02 5.82
N LEU A 170 -18.57 0.82 5.53
CA LEU A 170 -17.43 0.68 4.62
C LEU A 170 -17.79 1.04 3.17
N ARG A 171 -19.01 0.69 2.71
CA ARG A 171 -19.48 1.05 1.36
C ARG A 171 -19.68 2.55 1.20
N ASP A 172 -20.25 3.20 2.21
CA ASP A 172 -20.45 4.65 2.23
C ASP A 172 -19.09 5.37 2.22
N ALA A 173 -18.16 4.93 3.08
CA ALA A 173 -16.79 5.44 3.11
C ALA A 173 -16.07 5.23 1.77
N ALA A 174 -16.19 4.05 1.17
CA ALA A 174 -15.58 3.75 -0.13
C ALA A 174 -16.12 4.62 -1.25
N THR A 175 -17.44 4.87 -1.25
CA THR A 175 -18.10 5.74 -2.22
C THR A 175 -17.62 7.17 -2.08
N ALA A 176 -17.63 7.71 -0.86
CA ALA A 176 -17.16 9.06 -0.58
C ALA A 176 -15.69 9.26 -0.95
N VAL A 177 -14.80 8.32 -0.59
CA VAL A 177 -13.38 8.39 -0.93
C VAL A 177 -13.17 8.31 -2.44
N ARG A 178 -13.88 7.41 -3.13
CA ARG A 178 -13.79 7.27 -4.60
C ARG A 178 -14.22 8.55 -5.32
N GLU A 179 -15.31 9.18 -4.88
CA GLU A 179 -15.81 10.42 -5.49
C GLU A 179 -14.86 11.60 -5.27
N ASN A 180 -14.32 11.77 -4.06
CA ASN A 180 -13.32 12.80 -3.79
C ASN A 180 -12.00 12.57 -4.53
N LEU A 181 -11.64 11.30 -4.80
CA LEU A 181 -10.46 10.93 -5.58
C LEU A 181 -10.74 10.70 -7.07
N ALA A 182 -11.89 11.13 -7.60
CA ALA A 182 -12.22 10.95 -9.01
C ALA A 182 -11.17 11.58 -9.95
N ALA A 183 -10.60 12.74 -9.57
CA ALA A 183 -9.53 13.42 -10.30
C ALA A 183 -8.20 12.63 -10.32
N TYR A 184 -8.05 11.59 -9.51
CA TYR A 184 -6.90 10.68 -9.48
C TYR A 184 -7.18 9.35 -10.20
N GLY A 185 -8.32 9.23 -10.89
CA GLY A 185 -8.74 8.00 -11.56
C GLY A 185 -9.12 6.88 -10.59
N ALA A 186 -9.65 7.22 -9.40
CA ALA A 186 -9.99 6.24 -8.37
C ALA A 186 -11.06 5.24 -8.86
N ARG A 187 -10.68 3.96 -8.90
CA ARG A 187 -11.56 2.85 -9.26
C ARG A 187 -11.56 1.79 -8.17
N GLN A 188 -12.73 1.42 -7.69
CA GLN A 188 -12.86 0.32 -6.75
C GLN A 188 -12.57 -1.01 -7.44
N LEU A 189 -11.66 -1.79 -6.86
CA LEU A 189 -11.33 -3.13 -7.33
C LEU A 189 -12.44 -4.10 -6.94
N GLY A 190 -12.70 -5.08 -7.79
CA GLY A 190 -13.68 -6.10 -7.48
C GLY A 190 -13.49 -7.41 -8.22
N VAL A 191 -14.51 -8.26 -8.13
CA VAL A 191 -14.61 -9.48 -8.90
C VAL A 191 -15.05 -9.15 -10.32
N VAL A 192 -14.26 -9.57 -11.30
CA VAL A 192 -14.47 -9.24 -12.73
C VAL A 192 -14.49 -10.51 -13.57
N ARG A 193 -15.31 -10.51 -14.62
CA ARG A 193 -15.36 -11.62 -15.58
C ARG A 193 -14.53 -11.27 -16.81
N ARG A 194 -13.48 -12.05 -17.07
CA ARG A 194 -12.61 -11.93 -18.26
C ARG A 194 -12.60 -13.28 -18.98
N ASP A 195 -12.92 -13.30 -20.27
CA ASP A 195 -12.97 -14.52 -21.10
C ASP A 195 -13.79 -15.67 -20.47
N GLY A 196 -14.92 -15.32 -19.84
CA GLY A 196 -15.82 -16.29 -19.21
C GLY A 196 -15.41 -16.75 -17.82
N ILE A 197 -14.21 -16.40 -17.33
CA ILE A 197 -13.65 -16.79 -16.03
C ILE A 197 -13.73 -15.61 -15.05
N TRP A 198 -13.98 -15.91 -13.77
CA TRP A 198 -14.01 -14.92 -12.70
C TRP A 198 -12.62 -14.70 -12.09
N PHE A 199 -12.20 -13.45 -12.05
CA PHE A 199 -10.96 -12.98 -11.44
C PHE A 199 -11.27 -12.05 -10.27
N SER A 200 -10.37 -11.95 -9.31
CA SER A 200 -10.47 -11.01 -8.19
C SER A 200 -9.34 -10.00 -8.26
N GLU A 201 -9.64 -8.78 -8.69
CA GLU A 201 -8.66 -7.70 -8.76
C GLU A 201 -8.03 -7.36 -7.40
N PRO A 202 -8.76 -7.38 -6.26
CA PRO A 202 -8.13 -7.22 -4.94
C PRO A 202 -7.04 -8.27 -4.67
N LEU A 203 -7.24 -9.52 -5.09
CA LEU A 203 -6.22 -10.57 -4.94
C LEU A 203 -5.05 -10.38 -5.91
N GLU A 204 -5.28 -9.86 -7.11
CA GLU A 204 -4.21 -9.47 -8.06
C GLU A 204 -3.30 -8.39 -7.46
N PHE A 205 -3.85 -7.50 -6.64
CA PHE A 205 -3.06 -6.54 -5.86
C PHE A 205 -2.31 -7.23 -4.70
N LEU A 206 -3.02 -7.97 -3.84
CA LEU A 206 -2.42 -8.57 -2.65
C LEU A 206 -1.32 -9.59 -2.96
N VAL A 207 -1.46 -10.33 -4.07
CA VAL A 207 -0.46 -11.31 -4.51
C VAL A 207 0.86 -10.63 -4.90
N GLN A 208 0.83 -9.38 -5.38
CA GLN A 208 2.04 -8.60 -5.70
C GLN A 208 2.84 -8.28 -4.43
N ILE A 209 2.17 -7.96 -3.32
CA ILE A 209 2.86 -7.71 -2.04
C ILE A 209 3.56 -8.99 -1.56
N VAL A 210 2.82 -10.10 -1.51
CA VAL A 210 3.33 -11.36 -0.95
C VAL A 210 4.40 -12.02 -1.81
N ASN A 211 4.34 -11.87 -3.14
CA ASN A 211 5.17 -12.66 -4.07
C ASN A 211 6.20 -11.82 -4.84
N GLY A 212 6.62 -10.67 -4.29
CA GLY A 212 7.78 -9.92 -4.77
C GLY A 212 7.51 -8.99 -5.95
N GLY A 213 6.37 -8.30 -5.95
CA GLY A 213 6.02 -7.23 -6.88
C GLY A 213 5.56 -7.69 -8.27
N LEU A 214 5.45 -9.00 -8.51
CA LEU A 214 5.07 -9.52 -9.81
C LEU A 214 3.54 -9.53 -9.98
N PRO A 215 2.99 -8.84 -11.00
CA PRO A 215 1.57 -8.87 -11.29
C PRO A 215 1.17 -10.28 -11.76
N ARG A 216 0.09 -10.81 -11.18
CA ARG A 216 -0.43 -12.13 -11.54
C ARG A 216 -1.96 -12.09 -11.54
N PRO A 217 -2.62 -12.52 -12.63
CA PRO A 217 -4.06 -12.72 -12.62
C PRO A 217 -4.46 -13.72 -11.55
N MET A 218 -5.45 -13.37 -10.74
CA MET A 218 -5.95 -14.21 -9.65
C MET A 218 -7.38 -14.61 -9.93
N HIS A 219 -7.57 -15.88 -10.30
CA HIS A 219 -8.92 -16.45 -10.35
C HIS A 219 -9.58 -16.33 -8.98
N LEU A 220 -10.90 -16.17 -8.95
CA LEU A 220 -11.67 -16.21 -7.71
C LEU A 220 -11.53 -17.61 -7.08
N PRO A 221 -10.77 -17.77 -5.99
CA PRO A 221 -10.40 -19.09 -5.49
C PRO A 221 -11.56 -19.71 -4.71
N ARG A 222 -11.65 -21.06 -4.73
CA ARG A 222 -12.61 -21.84 -3.92
C ARG A 222 -11.99 -22.37 -2.63
N MET A 223 -10.96 -21.70 -2.13
CA MET A 223 -10.20 -22.05 -0.93
C MET A 223 -9.92 -20.80 -0.09
N ASP A 224 -9.32 -20.97 1.10
CA ASP A 224 -8.96 -19.83 1.95
C ASP A 224 -8.01 -18.87 1.20
N LEU A 225 -8.27 -17.57 1.32
CA LEU A 225 -7.51 -16.55 0.59
C LEU A 225 -6.04 -16.51 1.01
N ALA A 226 -5.73 -16.80 2.28
CA ALA A 226 -4.36 -16.81 2.75
C ALA A 226 -3.54 -17.92 2.07
N ASP A 227 -4.13 -19.10 1.89
CA ASP A 227 -3.47 -20.19 1.17
C ASP A 227 -3.36 -19.87 -0.33
N ALA A 228 -4.40 -19.26 -0.93
CA ALA A 228 -4.40 -18.89 -2.35
C ALA A 228 -3.32 -17.84 -2.70
N LEU A 229 -3.01 -16.92 -1.78
CA LEU A 229 -2.00 -15.88 -1.96
C LEU A 229 -0.57 -16.38 -1.71
N SER A 230 -0.41 -17.49 -0.98
CA SER A 230 0.87 -18.06 -0.55
C SER A 230 1.55 -18.90 -1.65
N THR A 231 1.86 -18.28 -2.79
CA THR A 231 2.38 -19.03 -3.97
C THR A 231 3.90 -19.25 -3.96
N LYS A 232 4.65 -18.43 -3.22
CA LYS A 232 6.11 -18.52 -3.11
C LYS A 232 6.54 -18.82 -1.68
N ARG A 233 7.73 -19.43 -1.56
CA ARG A 233 8.34 -19.67 -0.25
C ARG A 233 9.22 -18.48 0.14
N LEU A 234 9.01 -17.97 1.34
CA LEU A 234 9.74 -16.82 1.85
C LEU A 234 10.84 -17.29 2.80
N PHE A 235 12.06 -16.79 2.58
CA PHE A 235 13.18 -16.97 3.50
C PHE A 235 13.64 -15.60 3.98
N PHE A 236 13.60 -15.39 5.29
CA PHE A 236 14.07 -14.16 5.92
C PHE A 236 15.50 -14.38 6.40
N GLY A 237 16.44 -13.70 5.75
CA GLY A 237 17.83 -13.62 6.16
C GLY A 237 18.06 -12.45 7.13
N ARG A 238 19.33 -12.14 7.42
CA ARG A 238 19.68 -11.07 8.36
C ARG A 238 19.24 -9.69 7.88
N ASN A 239 19.33 -9.39 6.59
CA ASN A 239 18.99 -8.07 6.03
C ASN A 239 18.45 -8.16 4.59
N ALA A 240 18.00 -9.35 4.19
CA ALA A 240 17.49 -9.65 2.87
C ALA A 240 16.44 -10.76 2.96
N ILE A 241 15.51 -10.73 2.02
CA ILE A 241 14.43 -11.69 1.86
C ILE A 241 14.68 -12.42 0.55
N GLU A 242 14.63 -13.75 0.56
CA GLU A 242 14.55 -14.55 -0.66
C GLU A 242 13.10 -15.01 -0.83
N ILE A 243 12.47 -14.55 -1.90
CA ILE A 243 11.12 -14.91 -2.33
C ILE A 243 11.27 -15.97 -3.41
N ARG A 244 11.38 -17.23 -2.98
CA ARG A 244 11.71 -18.35 -3.86
C ARG A 244 10.49 -18.80 -4.67
N GLY A 245 10.62 -18.67 -5.99
CA GLY A 245 9.64 -19.11 -6.97
C GLY A 245 9.84 -20.57 -7.40
N ALA A 246 9.10 -20.99 -8.42
CA ALA A 246 9.20 -22.35 -8.97
C ALA A 246 10.51 -22.56 -9.78
N SER A 247 11.05 -21.49 -10.35
CA SER A 247 12.31 -21.47 -11.09
C SER A 247 13.26 -20.41 -10.52
N ARG A 248 14.52 -20.42 -10.97
CA ARG A 248 15.48 -19.36 -10.63
C ARG A 248 15.01 -17.99 -11.13
N ASP A 249 14.46 -17.92 -12.34
CA ASP A 249 13.99 -16.66 -12.92
C ASP A 249 12.73 -16.12 -12.23
N ASP A 250 11.96 -16.99 -11.57
CA ASP A 250 10.82 -16.62 -10.73
C ASP A 250 11.23 -16.29 -9.28
N THR A 251 12.49 -16.50 -8.91
CA THR A 251 13.00 -16.14 -7.58
C THR A 251 13.36 -14.66 -7.53
N ARG A 252 12.90 -13.99 -6.49
CA ARG A 252 13.16 -12.56 -6.25
C ARG A 252 13.87 -12.37 -4.92
N PHE A 253 14.67 -11.32 -4.83
CA PHE A 253 15.26 -10.91 -3.57
C PHE A 253 14.69 -9.56 -3.16
N GLY A 254 14.59 -9.33 -1.85
CA GLY A 254 14.11 -8.07 -1.31
C GLY A 254 14.89 -7.62 -0.08
N ALA A 255 14.75 -6.36 0.28
CA ALA A 255 15.17 -5.83 1.57
C ALA A 255 14.16 -4.79 2.05
N MET A 256 13.90 -4.79 3.35
CA MET A 256 12.94 -3.87 3.96
C MET A 256 13.67 -2.63 4.47
N ILE A 257 13.14 -1.46 4.12
CA ILE A 257 13.47 -0.17 4.69
C ILE A 257 12.27 0.31 5.51
N SER A 258 12.53 0.91 6.67
CA SER A 258 11.50 1.57 7.48
C SER A 258 11.97 2.96 7.90
N ILE A 259 11.00 3.83 8.23
CA ILE A 259 11.29 5.13 8.83
C ILE A 259 11.64 4.94 10.30
N ARG A 260 12.80 5.45 10.72
CA ARG A 260 13.19 5.56 12.14
C ARG A 260 12.74 6.90 12.72
N GLU A 261 12.90 7.98 11.96
CA GLU A 261 12.50 9.34 12.36
C GLU A 261 11.93 10.09 11.17
N TYR A 262 10.81 10.77 11.39
CA TYR A 262 10.15 11.59 10.37
C TYR A 262 10.85 12.94 10.24
N PRO A 263 10.77 13.58 9.07
CA PRO A 263 11.32 14.92 8.90
C PRO A 263 10.56 15.94 9.75
N ALA A 264 11.24 17.02 10.13
CA ALA A 264 10.65 18.09 10.95
C ALA A 264 9.50 18.83 10.26
N GLN A 265 9.51 18.86 8.92
CA GLN A 265 8.44 19.41 8.10
C GLN A 265 8.00 18.38 7.08
N SER A 266 6.69 18.33 6.82
CA SER A 266 6.11 17.54 5.74
C SER A 266 5.29 18.45 4.83
N GLY A 267 5.17 18.08 3.57
CA GLY A 267 4.46 18.87 2.58
C GLY A 267 4.04 18.02 1.38
N PRO A 268 3.39 18.62 0.38
CA PRO A 268 3.02 17.90 -0.82
C PRO A 268 4.25 17.30 -1.50
N GLY A 269 4.14 16.04 -1.91
CA GLY A 269 5.19 15.31 -2.61
C GLY A 269 6.40 14.95 -1.75
N SER A 270 6.26 14.91 -0.42
CA SER A 270 7.35 14.53 0.49
C SER A 270 8.04 13.22 0.13
N PHE A 271 7.37 12.29 -0.55
CA PHE A 271 7.94 11.01 -0.98
C PHE A 271 7.96 10.79 -2.50
N ASP A 272 7.74 11.83 -3.31
CA ASP A 272 7.73 11.71 -4.78
C ASP A 272 9.09 11.34 -5.36
N ASN A 273 10.18 11.61 -4.64
CA ASN A 273 11.53 11.20 -5.03
C ASN A 273 11.64 9.68 -5.18
N LEU A 274 10.87 8.91 -4.41
CA LEU A 274 10.80 7.45 -4.56
C LEU A 274 10.30 7.05 -5.95
N LEU A 275 9.41 7.84 -6.58
CA LEU A 275 8.87 7.55 -7.91
C LEU A 275 9.92 7.65 -9.02
N ARG A 276 11.11 8.22 -8.74
CA ARG A 276 12.24 8.33 -9.68
C ARG A 276 13.31 7.26 -9.48
N VAL A 277 13.19 6.41 -8.45
CA VAL A 277 14.18 5.37 -8.15
C VAL A 277 14.26 4.37 -9.32
N PRO A 278 15.47 4.07 -9.86
CA PRO A 278 15.64 3.20 -11.03
C PRO A 278 15.61 1.70 -10.67
N HIS A 279 14.76 1.31 -9.72
CA HIS A 279 14.62 -0.04 -9.21
C HIS A 279 13.17 -0.35 -8.85
N GLU A 280 12.84 -1.64 -8.81
CA GLU A 280 11.53 -2.10 -8.37
C GLU A 280 11.41 -1.99 -6.84
N PHE A 281 10.26 -1.53 -6.37
CA PHE A 281 9.97 -1.50 -4.94
C PHE A 281 8.46 -1.52 -4.66
N ILE A 282 8.12 -1.86 -3.43
CA ILE A 282 6.77 -1.69 -2.89
C ILE A 282 6.86 -0.77 -1.68
N ALA A 283 6.33 0.45 -1.82
CA ALA A 283 6.18 1.36 -0.69
C ALA A 283 4.79 1.16 -0.08
N THR A 284 4.71 1.00 1.23
CA THR A 284 3.46 0.87 1.97
C THR A 284 3.42 1.90 3.07
N GLN A 285 2.35 2.69 3.11
CA GLN A 285 2.03 3.62 4.17
C GLN A 285 0.70 3.19 4.78
N THR A 286 0.59 3.18 6.10
CA THR A 286 -0.66 2.88 6.80
C THR A 286 -0.94 3.97 7.80
N PHE A 287 -2.18 4.46 7.84
CA PHE A 287 -2.65 5.47 8.77
C PHE A 287 -3.90 4.96 9.49
N ALA A 288 -3.73 4.58 10.75
CA ALA A 288 -4.79 4.09 11.62
C ALA A 288 -5.30 5.21 12.51
N ILE A 289 -6.52 5.71 12.23
CA ILE A 289 -7.10 6.81 13.01
C ILE A 289 -7.19 6.42 14.49
N VAL A 290 -6.79 7.34 15.37
CA VAL A 290 -6.93 7.19 16.83
C VAL A 290 -8.02 8.13 17.34
N ASP A 291 -8.68 7.74 18.43
CA ASP A 291 -9.72 8.58 19.02
C ASP A 291 -9.11 9.85 19.61
N ARG A 292 -9.81 10.97 19.47
CA ARG A 292 -9.39 12.28 19.98
C ARG A 292 -8.91 12.27 21.44
N PRO A 293 -9.62 11.63 22.40
CA PRO A 293 -9.15 11.59 23.78
C PRO A 293 -7.85 10.81 23.97
N VAL A 294 -7.58 9.82 23.12
CA VAL A 294 -6.33 9.04 23.14
C VAL A 294 -5.20 9.88 22.57
N ALA A 295 -5.43 10.56 21.44
CA ALA A 295 -4.48 11.50 20.85
C ALA A 295 -4.10 12.62 21.84
N ALA A 296 -5.08 13.26 22.48
CA ALA A 296 -4.86 14.33 23.45
C ALA A 296 -3.97 13.87 24.62
N LYS A 297 -4.25 12.71 25.20
CA LYS A 297 -3.42 12.13 26.27
C LYS A 297 -1.99 11.87 25.82
N GLN A 298 -1.79 11.49 24.56
CA GLN A 298 -0.46 11.24 24.03
C GLN A 298 0.30 12.55 23.82
N ILE A 299 -0.34 13.57 23.26
CA ILE A 299 0.24 14.92 23.10
C ILE A 299 0.59 15.49 24.48
N ASP A 300 -0.33 15.46 25.44
CA ASP A 300 -0.09 15.93 26.82
C ASP A 300 1.10 15.20 27.48
N ARG A 301 1.26 13.90 27.21
CA ARG A 301 2.37 13.12 27.75
C ARG A 301 3.70 13.53 27.13
N VAL A 302 3.75 13.75 25.82
CA VAL A 302 4.97 14.15 25.11
C VAL A 302 5.34 15.59 25.47
N SER A 303 4.35 16.50 25.54
CA SER A 303 4.53 17.88 26.02
C SER A 303 5.17 17.90 27.41
N ARG A 304 4.66 17.13 28.38
CA ARG A 304 5.30 17.02 29.71
C ARG A 304 6.72 16.44 29.67
N GLN A 305 7.05 15.59 28.70
CA GLN A 305 8.41 15.05 28.57
C GLN A 305 9.38 16.10 28.03
N VAL A 306 8.92 16.92 27.07
CA VAL A 306 9.69 18.04 26.52
C VAL A 306 9.88 19.15 27.56
N ASP A 307 8.84 19.47 28.34
CA ASP A 307 8.93 20.46 29.42
C ASP A 307 9.93 20.07 30.51
N MET A 308 10.12 18.76 30.73
CA MET A 308 11.02 18.21 31.74
C MET A 308 12.44 17.93 31.20
N SER A 309 12.67 18.16 29.91
CA SER A 309 13.99 18.03 29.28
C SER A 309 14.62 19.41 29.04
N ASP A 310 15.87 19.43 28.55
CA ASP A 310 16.55 20.67 28.17
C ASP A 310 15.95 21.31 26.89
N GLU A 311 14.88 20.74 26.33
CA GLU A 311 14.17 21.22 25.13
C GLU A 311 12.93 22.08 25.48
N ALA A 312 12.72 22.42 26.75
CA ALA A 312 11.65 23.32 27.17
C ALA A 312 11.79 24.68 26.46
N GLY A 313 10.71 25.13 25.79
CA GLY A 313 10.71 26.35 24.98
C GLY A 313 11.40 26.23 23.61
N SER A 314 11.70 25.01 23.16
CA SER A 314 12.14 24.75 21.78
C SER A 314 10.98 24.82 20.78
N ILE A 315 11.32 24.80 19.48
CA ILE A 315 10.34 24.64 18.38
C ILE A 315 9.49 23.37 18.54
N VAL A 316 10.04 22.32 19.17
CA VAL A 316 9.29 21.08 19.43
C VAL A 316 8.16 21.33 20.43
N ALA A 317 8.40 22.18 21.44
CA ALA A 317 7.35 22.56 22.39
C ALA A 317 6.26 23.40 21.69
N GLU A 318 6.65 24.36 20.85
CA GLU A 318 5.72 25.16 20.05
C GLU A 318 4.84 24.28 19.13
N HIS A 319 5.44 23.36 18.38
CA HIS A 319 4.68 22.42 17.54
C HIS A 319 3.75 21.50 18.35
N LEU A 320 4.07 21.17 19.60
CA LEU A 320 3.20 20.36 20.46
C LEU A 320 1.99 21.17 20.97
N ASP A 321 2.17 22.46 21.23
CA ASP A 321 1.09 23.37 21.57
C ASP A 321 0.16 23.60 20.36
N GLU A 322 0.72 23.84 19.16
CA GLU A 322 -0.03 23.90 17.91
C GLU A 322 -0.84 22.61 17.66
N ALA A 323 -0.19 21.45 17.78
CA ALA A 323 -0.84 20.16 17.63
C ALA A 323 -2.00 19.95 18.61
N ARG A 324 -1.86 20.46 19.84
CA ARG A 324 -2.92 20.41 20.85
C ARG A 324 -4.09 21.31 20.47
N ASP A 325 -3.82 22.52 20.01
CA ASP A 325 -4.84 23.47 19.59
C ASP A 325 -5.60 22.99 18.35
N GLU A 326 -4.91 22.49 17.33
CA GLU A 326 -5.52 21.88 16.13
C GLU A 326 -6.44 20.70 16.49
N LEU A 327 -6.00 19.85 17.43
CA LEU A 327 -6.79 18.72 17.91
C LEU A 327 -8.08 19.18 18.62
N MET A 328 -7.99 20.26 19.41
CA MET A 328 -9.14 20.82 20.12
C MET A 328 -10.09 21.55 19.18
N ALA A 329 -9.55 22.27 18.19
CA ALA A 329 -10.28 22.93 17.12
C ALA A 329 -10.91 21.94 16.11
N SER A 330 -10.53 20.66 16.16
CA SER A 330 -10.97 19.61 15.22
C SER A 330 -10.55 19.91 13.76
N GLU A 331 -9.42 20.59 13.61
CA GLU A 331 -8.78 20.91 12.33
C GLU A 331 -7.95 19.72 11.82
N ALA A 332 -7.32 18.98 12.74
CA ALA A 332 -6.55 17.78 12.43
C ALA A 332 -7.08 16.51 13.14
N ILE A 333 -7.04 15.38 12.45
CA ILE A 333 -7.21 14.06 13.06
C ILE A 333 -5.84 13.41 13.20
N TYR A 334 -5.59 12.73 14.31
CA TYR A 334 -4.34 12.00 14.50
C TYR A 334 -4.53 10.51 14.23
N GLY A 335 -3.46 9.88 13.77
CA GLY A 335 -3.43 8.46 13.52
C GLY A 335 -2.05 7.87 13.72
N GLU A 336 -2.02 6.56 14.00
CA GLU A 336 -0.79 5.78 13.99
C GLU A 336 -0.38 5.56 12.54
N HIS A 337 0.74 6.16 12.16
CA HIS A 337 1.36 6.02 10.86
C HIS A 337 2.55 5.06 10.88
N HIS A 338 2.65 4.26 9.81
CA HIS A 338 3.75 3.35 9.55
C HIS A 338 4.10 3.40 8.06
N MET A 339 5.39 3.42 7.75
CA MET A 339 5.87 3.33 6.38
C MET A 339 7.01 2.33 6.25
N THR A 340 6.89 1.46 5.25
CA THR A 340 7.95 0.55 4.80
C THR A 340 8.15 0.65 3.30
N VAL A 341 9.38 0.41 2.85
CA VAL A 341 9.73 0.25 1.44
C VAL A 341 10.43 -1.09 1.28
N MET A 342 9.81 -2.00 0.53
CA MET A 342 10.45 -3.25 0.12
C MET A 342 11.18 -3.00 -1.20
N CYS A 343 12.49 -2.83 -1.15
CA CYS A 343 13.34 -2.77 -2.33
C CYS A 343 13.49 -4.17 -2.92
N LEU A 344 13.27 -4.33 -4.22
CA LEU A 344 13.26 -5.63 -4.90
C LEU A 344 14.35 -5.71 -5.97
N GLY A 345 14.84 -6.92 -6.22
CA GLY A 345 15.81 -7.22 -7.27
C GLY A 345 15.81 -8.69 -7.69
N ARG A 346 16.57 -8.98 -8.75
CA ARG A 346 16.81 -10.34 -9.29
C ARG A 346 17.94 -11.05 -8.57
N ASP A 347 18.84 -10.30 -7.94
CA ASP A 347 19.92 -10.78 -7.10
C ASP A 347 20.17 -9.82 -5.91
N LEU A 348 21.05 -10.23 -5.00
CA LEU A 348 21.37 -9.44 -3.81
C LEU A 348 22.13 -8.15 -4.12
N ALA A 349 22.86 -8.07 -5.24
CA ALA A 349 23.58 -6.87 -5.63
C ALA A 349 22.61 -5.79 -6.11
N GLU A 350 21.61 -6.17 -6.92
CA GLU A 350 20.53 -5.30 -7.34
C GLU A 350 19.69 -4.81 -6.15
N VAL A 351 19.39 -5.68 -5.18
CA VAL A 351 18.72 -5.26 -3.93
C VAL A 351 19.57 -4.25 -3.16
N GLY A 352 20.89 -4.43 -3.11
CA GLY A 352 21.80 -3.47 -2.51
C GLY A 352 21.71 -2.09 -3.18
N ALA A 353 21.78 -2.04 -4.51
CA ALA A 353 21.63 -0.81 -5.28
C ALA A 353 20.26 -0.16 -5.09
N ALA A 354 19.19 -0.96 -5.07
CA ALA A 354 17.82 -0.47 -4.83
C ALA A 354 17.67 0.13 -3.42
N VAL A 355 18.28 -0.47 -2.40
CA VAL A 355 18.29 0.09 -1.04
C VAL A 355 19.05 1.41 -0.97
N THR A 356 20.20 1.50 -1.62
CA THR A 356 20.96 2.76 -1.70
C THR A 356 20.14 3.84 -2.37
N ALA A 357 19.58 3.58 -3.55
CA ALA A 357 18.80 4.57 -4.30
C ALA A 357 17.51 5.01 -3.57
N ALA A 358 16.78 4.08 -2.94
CA ALA A 358 15.61 4.42 -2.13
C ALA A 358 16.00 5.18 -0.86
N GLY A 359 17.14 4.81 -0.25
CA GLY A 359 17.71 5.48 0.90
C GLY A 359 18.12 6.92 0.62
N ASP A 360 18.78 7.16 -0.52
CA ASP A 360 19.17 8.50 -0.97
C ASP A 360 17.92 9.36 -1.18
N ALA A 361 16.89 8.82 -1.85
CA ALA A 361 15.62 9.52 -2.07
C ALA A 361 14.89 9.90 -0.77
N LEU A 362 15.00 9.10 0.30
CA LEU A 362 14.47 9.42 1.63
C LEU A 362 15.35 10.44 2.37
N THR A 363 16.66 10.32 2.25
CA THR A 363 17.65 11.22 2.88
C THR A 363 17.53 12.64 2.32
N ASP A 364 17.27 12.78 1.01
CA ASP A 364 17.00 14.07 0.35
C ASP A 364 15.80 14.82 0.95
N ARG A 365 14.93 14.10 1.65
CA ARG A 365 13.75 14.64 2.35
C ARG A 365 13.93 14.65 3.86
N SER A 366 15.18 14.57 4.33
CA SER A 366 15.58 14.58 5.73
C SER A 366 14.92 13.48 6.57
N VAL A 367 14.56 12.36 5.94
CA VAL A 367 13.98 11.21 6.65
C VAL A 367 15.12 10.33 7.13
N ILE A 368 15.15 10.02 8.43
CA ILE A 368 16.10 9.05 8.97
C ILE A 368 15.49 7.67 8.79
N TRP A 369 16.03 6.91 7.84
CA TRP A 369 15.58 5.56 7.51
C TRP A 369 16.56 4.51 8.01
N VAL A 370 16.08 3.27 8.13
CA VAL A 370 16.90 2.12 8.49
C VAL A 370 16.58 0.94 7.58
N ARG A 371 17.61 0.20 7.18
CA ARG A 371 17.43 -1.15 6.61
C ARG A 371 17.14 -2.11 7.74
N GLU A 372 16.01 -2.80 7.69
CA GLU A 372 15.59 -3.69 8.76
C GLU A 372 16.38 -5.00 8.75
N ASP A 373 16.77 -5.44 9.95
CA ASP A 373 17.39 -6.74 10.17
C ASP A 373 16.49 -7.69 10.98
N LEU A 374 16.40 -7.51 12.29
CA LEU A 374 15.54 -8.25 13.20
C LEU A 374 14.06 -8.03 12.88
N ASN A 375 13.73 -6.83 12.41
CA ASN A 375 12.38 -6.44 12.04
C ASN A 375 12.05 -6.72 10.56
N CYS A 376 12.94 -7.42 9.83
CA CYS A 376 12.73 -7.68 8.40
C CYS A 376 11.43 -8.45 8.12
N GLU A 377 11.18 -9.52 8.89
CA GLU A 377 9.97 -10.33 8.72
C GLU A 377 8.69 -9.56 9.13
N PRO A 378 8.59 -8.93 10.32
CA PRO A 378 7.40 -8.13 10.64
C PRO A 378 7.17 -6.96 9.68
N ALA A 379 8.23 -6.27 9.25
CA ALA A 379 8.12 -5.17 8.27
C ALA A 379 7.57 -5.63 6.91
N PHE A 380 7.87 -6.87 6.50
CA PHE A 380 7.29 -7.46 5.29
C PHE A 380 5.79 -7.73 5.50
N TRP A 381 5.41 -8.37 6.61
CA TRP A 381 4.02 -8.73 6.87
C TRP A 381 3.12 -7.52 7.15
N SER A 382 3.67 -6.44 7.71
CA SER A 382 2.96 -5.19 7.93
C SER A 382 2.57 -4.46 6.63
N GLN A 383 3.15 -4.84 5.49
CA GLN A 383 2.75 -4.31 4.19
C GLN A 383 1.33 -4.74 3.80
N LEU A 384 0.82 -5.85 4.33
CA LEU A 384 -0.53 -6.32 4.04
C LEU A 384 -1.57 -5.42 4.72
N PRO A 385 -2.49 -4.77 3.96
CA PRO A 385 -3.55 -3.96 4.56
C PRO A 385 -4.32 -4.72 5.64
N GLY A 386 -4.47 -4.11 6.82
CA GLY A 386 -5.16 -4.71 7.97
C GLY A 386 -4.27 -5.53 8.90
N ASN A 387 -3.00 -5.76 8.56
CA ASN A 387 -2.08 -6.57 9.36
C ASN A 387 -1.33 -5.76 10.45
N PHE A 388 -2.08 -4.96 11.22
CA PHE A 388 -1.53 -3.96 12.14
C PHE A 388 -0.63 -4.57 13.25
N ALA A 389 -0.84 -5.83 13.61
CA ALA A 389 -0.08 -6.50 14.66
C ALA A 389 1.42 -6.66 14.32
N TYR A 390 1.79 -6.63 13.04
CA TYR A 390 3.20 -6.70 12.62
C TYR A 390 3.88 -5.33 12.52
N ILE A 391 3.15 -4.23 12.70
CA ILE A 391 3.72 -2.88 12.65
C ILE A 391 4.59 -2.67 13.89
N ALA A 392 5.91 -2.78 13.73
CA ALA A 392 6.86 -2.56 14.81
C ALA A 392 7.22 -1.07 14.99
N ARG A 393 7.34 -0.32 13.89
CA ARG A 393 7.65 1.12 13.90
C ARG A 393 6.42 1.93 13.54
N LYS A 394 5.73 2.42 14.57
CA LYS A 394 4.60 3.34 14.42
C LYS A 394 4.93 4.69 15.05
N ALA A 395 4.47 5.76 14.42
CA ALA A 395 4.51 7.12 14.95
C ALA A 395 3.12 7.73 14.87
N VAL A 396 2.75 8.58 15.82
CA VAL A 396 1.49 9.32 15.73
C VAL A 396 1.74 10.62 15.00
N ILE A 397 1.02 10.82 13.90
CA ILE A 397 1.10 12.02 13.07
C ILE A 397 -0.30 12.56 12.79
N SER A 398 -0.38 13.83 12.36
CA SER A 398 -1.63 14.44 11.89
C SER A 398 -2.04 13.85 10.53
N SER A 399 -3.33 13.97 10.22
CA SER A 399 -3.92 13.60 8.93
C SER A 399 -3.36 14.45 7.79
N GLU A 400 -2.98 15.69 8.07
CA GLU A 400 -2.30 16.57 7.12
C GLU A 400 -0.92 16.05 6.75
N ASN A 401 -0.10 15.65 7.74
CA ASN A 401 1.20 15.05 7.48
C ASN A 401 1.07 13.76 6.67
N PHE A 402 0.08 12.92 7.00
CA PHE A 402 -0.23 11.74 6.19
C PHE A 402 -0.64 12.11 4.75
N ALA A 403 -1.44 13.15 4.55
CA ALA A 403 -1.83 13.63 3.22
C ALA A 403 -0.67 14.22 2.40
N GLY A 404 0.37 14.73 3.08
CA GLY A 404 1.66 15.09 2.47
C GLY A 404 2.48 13.88 2.05
N PHE A 405 2.60 12.88 2.93
CA PHE A 405 3.33 11.63 2.65
C PHE A 405 2.66 10.75 1.58
N ALA A 406 1.34 10.61 1.64
CA ALA A 406 0.53 9.89 0.67
C ALA A 406 -0.06 10.86 -0.36
N SER A 407 0.81 11.51 -1.14
CA SER A 407 0.40 12.52 -2.12
C SER A 407 -0.40 11.96 -3.31
N LEU A 408 -0.35 10.64 -3.53
CA LEU A 408 -1.01 9.94 -4.66
C LEU A 408 -0.61 10.50 -6.04
N HIS A 409 0.60 11.05 -6.11
CA HIS A 409 1.20 11.54 -7.34
C HIS A 409 1.69 10.37 -8.19
N ASN A 410 1.61 10.52 -9.51
CA ASN A 410 2.16 9.57 -10.45
C ASN A 410 2.67 10.26 -11.71
N TYR A 411 3.57 9.61 -12.42
CA TYR A 411 3.95 10.03 -13.76
C TYR A 411 2.92 9.52 -14.76
N PRO A 412 2.56 10.33 -15.76
CA PRO A 412 1.66 9.89 -16.81
C PRO A 412 2.29 8.69 -17.52
N SER A 413 1.62 7.55 -17.46
CA SER A 413 2.04 6.32 -18.15
C SER A 413 1.18 6.01 -19.37
N GLY A 414 -0.02 6.60 -19.49
CA GLY A 414 -0.97 6.26 -20.56
C GLY A 414 -1.47 4.81 -20.45
N ARG A 415 -2.17 4.31 -21.47
CA ARG A 415 -2.63 2.91 -21.51
C ARG A 415 -2.11 2.21 -22.77
N PRO A 416 -1.57 0.98 -22.65
CA PRO A 416 -1.11 0.23 -23.81
C PRO A 416 -2.28 -0.13 -24.74
N ASP A 417 -3.42 -0.52 -24.16
CA ASP A 417 -4.61 -0.99 -24.86
C ASP A 417 -5.89 -0.36 -24.30
N GLY A 418 -6.99 -0.49 -25.04
CA GLY A 418 -8.30 0.00 -24.60
C GLY A 418 -8.45 1.53 -24.65
N ASN A 419 -7.60 2.22 -25.41
CA ASN A 419 -7.79 3.65 -25.68
C ASN A 419 -8.93 3.85 -26.70
N HIS A 420 -9.46 5.07 -26.74
CA HIS A 420 -10.58 5.42 -27.63
C HIS A 420 -10.26 5.17 -29.11
N TRP A 421 -9.00 5.34 -29.53
CA TRP A 421 -8.53 5.15 -30.91
C TRP A 421 -7.69 3.87 -31.11
N GLY A 422 -7.82 2.89 -30.20
CA GLY A 422 -7.12 1.60 -30.28
C GLY A 422 -5.88 1.52 -29.38
N PRO A 423 -4.88 0.68 -29.71
CA PRO A 423 -3.67 0.56 -28.91
C PRO A 423 -2.83 1.84 -28.95
N ALA A 424 -1.87 1.95 -28.04
CA ALA A 424 -0.90 3.04 -28.05
C ALA A 424 -0.11 3.06 -29.37
N ILE A 425 0.22 4.27 -29.82
CA ILE A 425 0.93 4.49 -31.10
C ILE A 425 2.43 4.27 -30.94
N SER A 426 3.00 4.71 -29.82
CA SER A 426 4.43 4.58 -29.50
C SER A 426 4.63 4.57 -27.99
N VAL A 427 5.79 4.08 -27.53
CA VAL A 427 6.21 4.21 -26.13
C VAL A 427 7.37 5.19 -26.04
N PHE A 428 7.25 6.19 -25.18
CA PHE A 428 8.34 7.11 -24.85
C PHE A 428 8.82 6.89 -23.42
N GLU A 429 10.08 7.20 -23.17
CA GLU A 429 10.62 7.27 -21.81
C GLU A 429 10.43 8.69 -21.27
N THR A 430 9.84 8.82 -20.08
CA THR A 430 9.74 10.11 -19.38
C THR A 430 11.05 10.47 -18.67
N THR A 431 11.17 11.71 -18.20
CA THR A 431 12.29 12.18 -17.36
C THR A 431 12.51 11.35 -16.08
N SER A 432 11.48 10.61 -15.65
CA SER A 432 11.48 9.77 -14.46
C SER A 432 11.60 8.27 -14.78
N GLN A 433 12.11 7.95 -15.98
CA GLN A 433 12.30 6.58 -16.47
C GLN A 433 11.00 5.76 -16.44
N THR A 434 9.85 6.43 -16.61
CA THR A 434 8.54 5.80 -16.69
C THR A 434 8.19 5.53 -18.14
N ALA A 435 7.59 4.37 -18.43
CA ALA A 435 7.06 4.10 -19.77
C ALA A 435 5.78 4.90 -20.00
N TYR A 436 5.79 5.78 -21.02
CA TYR A 436 4.63 6.54 -21.46
C TYR A 436 4.09 5.98 -22.78
N TYR A 437 2.95 5.29 -22.69
CA TYR A 437 2.19 4.77 -23.82
C TYR A 437 1.42 5.91 -24.48
N TYR A 438 1.99 6.45 -25.56
CA TYR A 438 1.47 7.63 -26.25
C TYR A 438 0.27 7.30 -27.13
N ASN A 439 -0.75 8.15 -27.05
CA ASN A 439 -1.84 8.23 -27.99
C ASN A 439 -2.15 9.70 -28.32
N HIS A 440 -2.74 9.98 -29.47
CA HIS A 440 -3.08 11.35 -29.88
C HIS A 440 -4.25 11.94 -29.05
N HIS A 441 -5.06 11.08 -28.43
CA HIS A 441 -6.13 11.49 -27.53
C HIS A 441 -5.76 11.17 -26.08
N VAL A 442 -5.91 12.15 -25.19
CA VAL A 442 -5.81 11.92 -23.73
C VAL A 442 -7.07 11.15 -23.32
N SER A 443 -6.93 9.88 -22.97
CA SER A 443 -8.03 8.99 -22.56
C SER A 443 -8.20 8.92 -21.06
#